data_AF-A0A060Z0J9-F1
#
_entry.id   AF-A0A060Z0J9-F1
#
_cell.length_a   1.000
_cell.length_b   1.000
_cell.length_c   1.000
_cell.angle_alpha   90.00
_cell.angle_beta   90.00
_cell.angle_gamma   90.00
#
_symmetry.space_group_name_H-M   'P 1'
#
loop_
_entity.id
_entity.type
_entity.pdbx_description
1 polymer ?
#
loop_
_entity_poly.entity_id
_entity_poly.type
_entity_poly.pdbx_seq_one_letter_code
_entity_poly.pdbx_strand_id
1 'polypeptide(L)'
;MNEFSYGSTCTLECEKGFVLVGTNSTHCYSLGYWSHALPVCQVAQRSKALHRSARGGPFMNCSHSLGEFSFSSLCLFSCSKGYYLNGTEELSCTSEGQWSDLVPSCQRNINSVQESSRMLVYAVVGAASAAGLLLLLGLGMLAAKKLRKKGDFHFDNSDLSLQTQVRGCEGSE
;
A
#
# COMPACT_ATOMS: atom_id res chain seq x y z
N MET A 1 -0.51 4.94 -56.74
CA MET A 1 -1.07 3.93 -57.66
C MET A 1 0.06 2.95 -57.92
N ASN A 2 0.09 1.82 -57.20
CA ASN A 2 1.18 0.85 -57.38
C ASN A 2 0.65 -0.30 -58.24
N GLU A 3 1.34 -0.54 -59.35
CA GLU A 3 0.98 -1.46 -60.42
C GLU A 3 1.09 -2.92 -59.94
N PHE A 4 -0.05 -3.54 -59.65
CA PHE A 4 -0.13 -4.97 -59.36
C PHE A 4 -0.05 -5.77 -60.68
N SER A 5 1.15 -5.89 -61.24
CA SER A 5 1.41 -6.58 -62.51
C SER A 5 1.81 -8.04 -62.33
N TYR A 6 1.83 -8.81 -63.42
CA TYR A 6 2.27 -10.21 -63.43
C TYR A 6 3.66 -10.37 -62.79
N GLY A 7 3.80 -11.35 -61.89
CA GLY A 7 5.04 -11.61 -61.16
C GLY A 7 5.27 -10.70 -59.95
N SER A 8 4.39 -9.72 -59.69
CA SER A 8 4.44 -8.94 -58.46
C SER A 8 4.14 -9.82 -57.24
N THR A 9 4.80 -9.52 -56.13
CA THR A 9 4.59 -10.17 -54.84
C THR A 9 4.08 -9.13 -53.85
N CYS A 10 2.99 -9.45 -53.17
CA CYS A 10 2.42 -8.66 -52.11
C CYS A 10 2.70 -9.37 -50.78
N THR A 11 3.43 -8.71 -49.89
CA THR A 11 3.66 -9.18 -48.52
C THR A 11 2.88 -8.29 -47.56
N LEU A 12 2.12 -8.89 -46.66
CA LEU A 12 1.30 -8.21 -45.68
C LEU A 12 1.85 -8.45 -44.28
N GLU A 13 1.84 -7.38 -43.49
CA GLU A 13 2.16 -7.39 -42.08
C GLU A 13 1.02 -6.72 -41.32
N CYS A 14 0.68 -7.28 -40.16
CA CYS A 14 -0.35 -6.70 -39.31
C CYS A 14 0.25 -5.65 -38.38
N GLU A 15 -0.56 -4.65 -38.04
CA GLU A 15 -0.20 -3.67 -37.01
C GLU A 15 0.00 -4.32 -35.64
N LYS A 16 0.72 -3.62 -34.76
CA LYS A 16 0.99 -4.09 -33.40
C LYS A 16 -0.33 -4.40 -32.67
N GLY A 17 -0.39 -5.59 -32.06
CA GLY A 17 -1.58 -6.05 -31.34
C GLY A 17 -2.54 -6.88 -32.18
N PHE A 18 -2.22 -7.09 -33.46
CA PHE A 18 -2.95 -7.99 -34.36
C PHE A 18 -2.03 -9.13 -34.81
N VAL A 19 -2.62 -10.30 -35.00
CA VAL A 19 -1.98 -11.52 -35.48
C VAL A 19 -2.49 -11.80 -36.88
N LEU A 20 -1.55 -12.03 -37.80
CA LEU A 20 -1.85 -12.40 -39.17
C LEU A 20 -2.36 -13.84 -39.24
N VAL A 21 -3.55 -14.02 -39.80
CA VAL A 21 -4.17 -15.33 -40.04
C VAL A 21 -4.26 -15.57 -41.54
N GLY A 22 -3.51 -16.55 -42.04
CA GLY A 22 -3.40 -16.88 -43.47
C GLY A 22 -1.97 -16.76 -43.99
N THR A 23 -1.81 -16.72 -45.31
CA THR A 23 -0.50 -16.57 -45.96
C THR A 23 -0.07 -15.10 -45.94
N ASN A 24 1.12 -14.80 -45.43
CA ASN A 24 1.63 -13.42 -45.35
C ASN A 24 2.12 -12.88 -46.70
N SER A 25 2.23 -13.72 -47.72
CA SER A 25 2.63 -13.33 -49.06
C SER A 25 1.76 -13.97 -50.14
N THR A 26 1.53 -13.23 -51.21
CA THR A 26 0.80 -13.73 -52.38
C THR A 26 1.40 -13.12 -53.64
N HIS A 27 1.54 -13.92 -54.71
CA HIS A 27 2.05 -13.46 -56.00
C HIS A 27 0.96 -13.43 -57.06
N CYS A 28 1.09 -12.52 -58.01
CA CYS A 28 0.17 -12.35 -59.13
C CYS A 28 0.57 -13.27 -60.30
N TYR A 29 -0.32 -14.22 -60.65
CA TYR A 29 -0.14 -15.10 -61.80
C TYR A 29 -0.39 -14.38 -63.13
N SER A 30 0.07 -14.97 -64.24
CA SER A 30 -0.08 -14.42 -65.59
C SER A 30 -1.54 -14.21 -66.01
N LEU A 31 -2.45 -14.95 -65.38
CA LEU A 31 -3.89 -14.86 -65.57
C LEU A 31 -4.55 -13.77 -64.70
N GLY A 32 -3.75 -12.99 -63.95
CA GLY A 32 -4.22 -11.83 -63.18
C GLY A 32 -4.86 -12.18 -61.82
N TYR A 33 -4.76 -13.43 -61.36
CA TYR A 33 -5.22 -13.82 -60.02
C TYR A 33 -4.06 -13.99 -59.04
N TRP A 34 -4.37 -13.76 -57.77
CA TRP A 34 -3.44 -13.94 -56.66
C TRP A 34 -3.34 -15.42 -56.28
N SER A 35 -2.12 -15.86 -55.97
CA SER A 35 -1.82 -17.25 -55.57
C SER A 35 -2.58 -17.71 -54.31
N HIS A 36 -2.77 -16.80 -53.38
CA HIS A 36 -3.45 -17.00 -52.11
C HIS A 36 -4.37 -15.81 -51.85
N ALA A 37 -5.46 -16.06 -51.12
CA ALA A 37 -6.30 -15.01 -50.60
C ALA A 37 -5.52 -14.10 -49.65
N LEU A 38 -5.93 -12.83 -49.54
CA LEU A 38 -5.33 -11.90 -48.61
C LEU A 38 -5.53 -12.38 -47.16
N PRO A 39 -4.50 -12.31 -46.31
CA PRO A 39 -4.62 -12.69 -44.92
C PRO A 39 -5.51 -11.72 -44.14
N VAL A 40 -6.03 -12.19 -43.01
CA VAL A 40 -6.86 -11.39 -42.11
C VAL A 40 -6.05 -11.08 -40.85
N CYS A 41 -6.01 -9.80 -40.45
CA CYS A 41 -5.45 -9.39 -39.17
C CYS A 41 -6.52 -9.52 -38.08
N GLN A 42 -6.32 -10.45 -37.14
CA GLN A 42 -7.20 -10.63 -35.99
C GLN A 42 -6.55 -10.07 -34.74
N VAL A 43 -7.33 -9.58 -33.80
CA VAL A 43 -6.81 -9.06 -32.54
C VAL A 43 -6.05 -10.17 -31.79
N ALA A 44 -4.91 -9.83 -31.19
CA ALA A 44 -4.16 -10.75 -30.35
C ALA A 44 -4.94 -11.06 -29.05
N GLN A 45 -5.91 -11.98 -29.14
CA GLN A 45 -6.80 -12.41 -28.05
C GLN A 45 -6.21 -13.58 -27.23
N ARG A 46 -4.88 -13.72 -27.19
CA ARG A 46 -4.26 -14.84 -26.48
C ARG A 46 -4.21 -14.67 -24.95
N SER A 47 -4.67 -13.55 -24.41
CA SER A 47 -4.63 -13.38 -22.97
C SER A 47 -5.73 -14.22 -22.32
N LYS A 48 -5.32 -15.07 -21.37
CA LYS A 48 -6.25 -15.88 -20.60
C LYS A 48 -7.19 -14.93 -19.85
N ALA A 49 -8.50 -15.14 -20.02
CA ALA A 49 -9.51 -14.37 -19.30
C ALA A 49 -9.20 -14.38 -17.81
N LEU A 50 -9.10 -13.19 -17.22
CA LEU A 50 -8.93 -13.06 -15.79
C LEU A 50 -10.28 -13.37 -15.14
N HIS A 51 -10.30 -14.39 -14.27
CA HIS A 51 -11.54 -14.79 -13.64
C HIS A 51 -11.87 -13.86 -12.49
N ARG A 52 -13.09 -13.32 -12.45
CA ARG A 52 -13.59 -12.57 -11.30
C ARG A 52 -13.62 -13.51 -10.09
N SER A 53 -12.96 -13.14 -9.00
CA SER A 53 -13.00 -13.95 -7.79
C SER A 53 -14.37 -13.82 -7.12
N ALA A 54 -15.02 -14.96 -6.86
CA ALA A 54 -16.33 -14.98 -6.21
C ALA A 54 -16.24 -14.77 -4.69
N ARG A 55 -15.10 -15.13 -4.05
CA ARG A 55 -14.91 -15.00 -2.60
C ARG A 55 -13.43 -14.79 -2.26
N GLY A 56 -13.10 -13.64 -1.65
CA GLY A 56 -11.80 -13.38 -1.02
C GLY A 56 -10.64 -12.95 -1.93
N GLY A 57 -10.82 -12.92 -3.25
CA GLY A 57 -9.84 -12.32 -4.17
C GLY A 57 -10.06 -10.82 -4.39
N PRO A 58 -9.15 -10.15 -5.11
CA PRO A 58 -9.33 -8.74 -5.44
C PRO A 58 -10.54 -8.55 -6.36
N PHE A 59 -11.22 -7.43 -6.17
CA PHE A 59 -12.16 -6.91 -7.15
C PHE A 59 -11.37 -6.42 -8.36
N MET A 60 -11.93 -6.61 -9.55
CA MET A 60 -11.28 -6.28 -10.79
C MET A 60 -12.27 -5.57 -11.71
N ASN A 61 -11.81 -4.48 -12.31
CA ASN A 61 -12.53 -3.73 -13.32
C ASN A 61 -11.62 -3.58 -14.55
N CYS A 62 -12.08 -4.09 -15.70
CA CYS A 62 -11.29 -4.09 -16.92
C CYS A 62 -11.93 -3.23 -18.01
N SER A 63 -11.11 -2.52 -18.76
CA SER A 63 -11.47 -1.83 -20.00
C SER A 63 -10.81 -2.54 -21.19
N HIS A 64 -11.58 -2.66 -22.27
CA HIS A 64 -11.30 -3.54 -23.39
C HIS A 64 -11.55 -2.80 -24.71
N SER A 65 -10.55 -2.07 -25.20
CA SER A 65 -10.67 -1.22 -26.40
C SER A 65 -10.90 -2.01 -27.69
N LEU A 66 -10.28 -3.19 -27.82
CA LEU A 66 -10.31 -4.03 -29.02
C LEU A 66 -11.05 -5.36 -28.82
N GLY A 67 -11.76 -5.51 -27.70
CA GLY A 67 -12.47 -6.74 -27.31
C GLY A 67 -12.00 -7.29 -25.97
N GLU A 68 -12.80 -8.18 -25.37
CA GLU A 68 -12.48 -8.72 -24.04
C GLU A 68 -11.09 -9.35 -24.01
N PHE A 69 -10.29 -8.90 -23.03
CA PHE A 69 -8.94 -9.38 -22.77
C PHE A 69 -8.01 -9.31 -24.00
N SER A 70 -8.25 -8.38 -24.92
CA SER A 70 -7.38 -8.11 -26.08
C SER A 70 -6.13 -7.33 -25.71
N PHE A 71 -5.17 -7.26 -26.64
CA PHE A 71 -4.11 -6.24 -26.63
C PHE A 71 -4.64 -4.87 -26.19
N SER A 72 -3.88 -4.17 -25.35
CA SER A 72 -4.21 -2.87 -24.74
C SER A 72 -5.37 -2.88 -23.75
N SER A 73 -5.91 -4.05 -23.38
CA SER A 73 -6.83 -4.15 -22.25
C SER A 73 -6.13 -3.73 -20.96
N LEU A 74 -6.86 -3.00 -20.11
CA LEU A 74 -6.38 -2.51 -18.81
C LEU A 74 -7.29 -3.06 -17.71
N CYS A 75 -6.73 -3.69 -16.69
CA CYS A 75 -7.48 -4.22 -15.55
C CYS A 75 -6.96 -3.61 -14.26
N LEU A 76 -7.85 -2.90 -13.54
CA LEU A 76 -7.59 -2.31 -12.24
C LEU A 76 -8.09 -3.21 -11.13
N PHE A 77 -7.27 -3.38 -10.10
CA PHE A 77 -7.55 -4.23 -8.95
C PHE A 77 -7.80 -3.40 -7.70
N SER A 78 -8.66 -3.91 -6.82
CA SER A 78 -8.92 -3.33 -5.50
C SER A 78 -9.28 -4.41 -4.48
N CYS A 79 -9.05 -4.13 -3.21
CA CYS A 79 -9.39 -5.03 -2.11
C CYS A 79 -10.54 -4.49 -1.26
N SER A 80 -11.23 -5.41 -0.57
CA SER A 80 -12.23 -5.04 0.43
C SER A 80 -11.63 -4.24 1.58
N LYS A 81 -12.47 -3.47 2.30
CA LYS A 81 -12.05 -2.73 3.49
C LYS A 81 -11.35 -3.65 4.50
N GLY A 82 -10.23 -3.19 5.06
CA GLY A 82 -9.41 -3.97 6.00
C GLY A 82 -8.42 -4.91 5.32
N TYR A 83 -8.32 -4.88 3.99
CA TYR A 83 -7.31 -5.57 3.20
C TYR A 83 -6.53 -4.58 2.35
N TYR A 84 -5.29 -4.93 2.01
CA TYR A 84 -4.46 -4.19 1.06
C TYR A 84 -4.05 -5.10 -0.11
N LEU A 85 -3.78 -4.49 -1.25
CA LEU A 85 -3.25 -5.18 -2.44
C LEU A 85 -1.79 -5.55 -2.21
N ASN A 86 -1.47 -6.82 -2.46
CA ASN A 86 -0.12 -7.33 -2.55
C ASN A 86 0.16 -7.74 -4.00
N GLY A 87 0.91 -6.89 -4.70
CA GLY A 87 1.17 -6.97 -6.13
C GLY A 87 0.88 -5.63 -6.82
N THR A 88 0.78 -5.65 -8.14
CA THR A 88 0.45 -4.49 -8.97
C THR A 88 -1.05 -4.15 -8.89
N GLU A 89 -1.38 -2.86 -8.91
CA GLU A 89 -2.77 -2.39 -8.92
C GLU A 89 -3.41 -2.45 -10.32
N GLU A 90 -2.57 -2.51 -11.35
CA GLU A 90 -2.96 -2.45 -12.75
C GLU A 90 -2.25 -3.55 -13.54
N LEU A 91 -3.01 -4.26 -14.37
CA LEU A 91 -2.48 -5.16 -15.39
C LEU A 91 -2.87 -4.69 -16.78
N SER A 92 -1.93 -4.73 -17.71
CA SER A 92 -2.18 -4.44 -19.12
C SER A 92 -1.91 -5.67 -20.00
N CYS A 93 -2.71 -5.86 -21.04
CA CYS A 93 -2.47 -6.92 -22.02
C CYS A 93 -1.46 -6.44 -23.07
N THR A 94 -0.30 -7.09 -23.11
CA THR A 94 0.80 -6.80 -24.03
C THR A 94 0.47 -7.22 -25.46
N SER A 95 1.29 -6.78 -26.43
CA SER A 95 1.14 -7.14 -27.84
C SER A 95 1.37 -8.62 -28.12
N GLU A 96 2.00 -9.32 -27.19
CA GLU A 96 2.19 -10.78 -27.22
C GLU A 96 0.94 -11.53 -26.76
N GLY A 97 -0.10 -10.81 -26.32
CA GLY A 97 -1.32 -11.39 -25.77
C GLY A 97 -1.12 -11.95 -24.37
N GLN A 98 -0.19 -11.39 -23.58
CA GLN A 98 0.05 -11.78 -22.19
C GLN A 98 -0.24 -10.60 -21.26
N TRP A 99 -0.60 -10.89 -20.01
CA TRP A 99 -0.71 -9.84 -18.99
C TRP A 99 0.67 -9.35 -18.58
N SER A 100 0.80 -8.05 -18.30
CA SER A 100 2.05 -7.40 -17.91
C SER A 100 2.66 -7.97 -16.63
N ASP A 101 1.83 -8.55 -15.76
CA ASP A 101 2.22 -9.16 -14.50
C ASP A 101 1.15 -10.19 -14.05
N LEU A 102 1.39 -10.84 -12.92
CA LEU A 102 0.48 -11.77 -12.27
C LEU A 102 -0.65 -11.04 -11.55
N VAL A 103 -1.80 -11.71 -11.41
CA VAL A 103 -2.95 -11.19 -10.66
C VAL A 103 -2.55 -10.95 -9.19
N PRO A 104 -2.78 -9.74 -8.64
CA PRO A 104 -2.41 -9.44 -7.27
C PRO A 104 -3.29 -10.19 -6.26
N SER A 105 -2.86 -10.21 -5.00
CA SER A 105 -3.60 -10.85 -3.90
C SER A 105 -4.03 -9.83 -2.85
N CYS A 106 -5.11 -10.11 -2.12
CA CYS A 106 -5.55 -9.26 -0.99
C CYS A 106 -5.03 -9.82 0.33
N GLN A 107 -4.31 -9.01 1.09
CA GLN A 107 -3.78 -9.35 2.41
C GLN A 107 -4.46 -8.53 3.50
N ARG A 108 -4.70 -9.13 4.68
CA ARG A 108 -5.34 -8.42 5.79
C ARG A 108 -4.44 -7.32 6.34
N ASN A 109 -5.00 -6.13 6.51
CA ASN A 109 -4.36 -5.04 7.22
C ASN A 109 -4.42 -5.29 8.73
N ILE A 110 -3.43 -5.98 9.28
CA ILE A 110 -3.30 -6.24 10.72
C ILE A 110 -3.11 -4.95 11.55
N ASN A 111 -2.63 -3.88 10.93
CA ASN A 111 -2.42 -2.60 11.62
C ASN A 111 -3.76 -1.92 12.00
N SER A 112 -4.85 -2.23 11.28
CA SER A 112 -6.20 -1.76 11.65
C SER A 112 -6.71 -2.36 12.97
N VAL A 113 -6.16 -3.51 13.40
CA VAL A 113 -6.47 -4.14 14.70
C VAL A 113 -5.59 -3.57 15.82
N GLN A 114 -4.41 -3.04 15.47
CA GLN A 114 -3.43 -2.52 16.43
C GLN A 114 -3.82 -1.14 16.97
N GLU A 115 -4.48 -0.27 16.19
CA GLU A 115 -4.93 1.04 16.70
C GLU A 115 -6.02 0.89 17.77
N SER A 116 -6.91 -0.10 17.63
CA SER A 116 -7.94 -0.40 18.63
C SER A 116 -7.40 -0.96 19.94
N SER A 117 -6.24 -1.64 19.94
CA SER A 117 -5.68 -2.26 21.15
C SER A 117 -4.89 -1.30 22.03
N ARG A 118 -4.38 -0.18 21.47
CA ARG A 118 -3.65 0.86 22.22
C ARG A 118 -4.49 1.44 23.37
N MET A 119 -5.79 1.60 23.17
CA MET A 119 -6.73 2.08 24.20
C MET A 119 -6.73 1.20 25.46
N LEU A 120 -6.66 -0.13 25.31
CA LEU A 120 -6.68 -1.06 26.44
C LEU A 120 -5.40 -0.98 27.27
N VAL A 121 -4.25 -0.80 26.61
CA VAL A 121 -2.97 -0.65 27.30
C VAL A 121 -2.94 0.63 28.14
N TYR A 122 -3.45 1.75 27.61
CA TYR A 122 -3.50 3.02 28.36
C TYR A 122 -4.44 2.97 29.57
N ALA A 123 -5.56 2.25 29.48
CA ALA A 123 -6.46 2.06 30.63
C ALA A 123 -5.77 1.26 31.77
N VAL A 124 -5.01 0.21 31.42
CA VAL A 124 -4.29 -0.63 32.39
C VAL A 124 -3.12 0.14 33.03
N VAL A 125 -2.34 0.87 32.24
CA VAL A 125 -1.19 1.66 32.72
C VAL A 125 -1.65 2.86 33.57
N GLY A 126 -2.76 3.51 33.20
CA GLY A 126 -3.34 4.61 33.96
C GLY A 126 -3.83 4.22 35.36
N ALA A 127 -4.34 3.00 35.54
CA ALA A 127 -4.76 2.50 36.85
C ALA A 127 -3.56 2.24 37.78
N ALA A 128 -2.46 1.71 37.25
CA ALA A 128 -1.25 1.41 38.03
C ALA A 128 -0.50 2.68 38.48
N SER A 129 -0.46 3.71 37.62
CA SER A 129 0.25 4.97 37.92
C SER A 129 -0.41 5.77 39.05
N ALA A 130 -1.75 5.81 39.10
CA ALA A 130 -2.49 6.48 40.16
C ALA A 130 -2.26 5.82 41.54
N ALA A 131 -2.27 4.49 41.61
CA ALA A 131 -2.02 3.75 42.84
C ALA A 131 -0.59 3.99 43.37
N GLY A 132 0.41 4.00 42.47
CA GLY A 132 1.79 4.28 42.82
C GLY A 132 1.99 5.68 43.43
N LEU A 133 1.39 6.71 42.83
CA LEU A 133 1.45 8.08 43.35
C LEU A 133 0.78 8.22 44.73
N LEU A 134 -0.38 7.60 44.93
CA LEU A 134 -1.09 7.63 46.22
C LEU A 134 -0.30 6.94 47.33
N LEU A 135 0.36 5.80 47.04
CA LEU A 135 1.22 5.11 47.99
C LEU A 135 2.44 5.95 48.36
N LEU A 136 3.11 6.59 47.40
CA LEU A 136 4.25 7.47 47.66
C LEU A 136 3.87 8.69 48.50
N LEU A 137 2.73 9.34 48.20
CA LEU A 137 2.21 10.44 49.00
C LEU A 137 1.82 9.98 50.41
N GLY A 138 1.18 8.82 50.54
CA GLY A 138 0.83 8.23 51.84
C GLY A 138 2.06 7.92 52.70
N LEU A 139 3.08 7.28 52.12
CA LEU A 139 4.35 7.00 52.79
C LEU A 139 5.10 8.29 53.15
N GLY A 140 5.10 9.30 52.27
CA GLY A 140 5.67 10.62 52.53
C GLY A 140 4.98 11.33 53.70
N MET A 141 3.64 11.29 53.74
CA MET A 141 2.86 11.86 54.84
C MET A 141 3.08 11.12 56.17
N LEU A 142 3.24 9.79 56.14
CA LEU A 142 3.59 8.99 57.33
C LEU A 142 5.01 9.30 57.83
N ALA A 143 5.98 9.43 56.91
CA ALA A 143 7.34 9.81 57.23
C ALA A 143 7.39 11.22 57.83
N ALA A 144 6.67 12.19 57.25
CA ALA A 144 6.55 13.55 57.79
C ALA A 144 5.91 13.59 59.19
N LYS A 145 4.85 12.79 59.42
CA LYS A 145 4.26 12.63 60.76
C LYS A 145 5.24 12.01 61.76
N LYS A 146 6.03 11.03 61.34
CA LYS A 146 7.02 10.35 62.19
C LYS A 146 8.20 11.26 62.55
N LEU A 147 8.62 12.12 61.62
CA LEU A 147 9.64 13.16 61.86
C LEU A 147 9.12 14.25 62.81
N ARG A 148 7.85 14.68 62.66
CA ARG A 148 7.21 15.61 63.61
C ARG A 148 7.06 15.03 65.02
N LYS A 149 6.74 13.73 65.15
CA LYS A 149 6.63 13.05 66.45
C LYS A 149 7.98 12.81 67.14
N LYS A 150 9.09 12.85 66.39
CA LYS A 150 10.45 12.68 66.91
C LYS A 150 11.13 14.01 67.27
N GLY A 151 10.44 15.14 67.12
CA GLY A 151 10.95 16.49 67.38
C GLY A 151 10.42 17.13 68.65
N ASP A 152 10.41 16.41 69.77
CA ASP A 152 10.34 17.01 71.11
C ASP A 152 11.61 16.61 71.88
N PHE A 153 12.63 17.48 71.82
CA PHE A 153 13.83 17.43 72.64
C PHE A 153 14.27 18.88 72.93
N HIS A 154 14.44 19.17 74.23
CA HIS A 154 14.66 20.49 74.82
C HIS A 154 16.12 20.66 75.29
N PHE A 155 16.68 21.85 75.05
CA PHE A 155 17.91 22.49 75.60
C PHE A 155 19.27 21.79 75.33
N ASP A 156 20.37 22.45 74.95
CA ASP A 156 21.00 23.64 75.55
C ASP A 156 21.61 24.62 74.53
N ASN A 157 21.68 25.89 74.95
CA ASN A 157 22.35 26.99 74.27
C ASN A 157 23.75 27.16 74.87
N SER A 158 24.80 26.75 74.15
CA SER A 158 26.15 27.28 74.34
C SER A 158 27.07 26.88 73.20
N ASP A 159 27.60 27.93 72.58
CA ASP A 159 28.87 28.07 71.89
C ASP A 159 28.93 28.01 70.34
N LEU A 160 29.17 29.22 69.82
CA LEU A 160 30.15 29.59 68.82
C LEU A 160 29.77 29.63 67.34
N SER A 161 29.24 30.82 67.00
CA SER A 161 29.63 31.70 65.89
C SER A 161 30.07 31.09 64.54
N LEU A 162 29.35 31.46 63.47
CA LEU A 162 29.94 32.36 62.46
C LEU A 162 28.86 32.99 61.57
N GLN A 163 28.75 34.31 61.72
CA GLN A 163 28.39 35.34 60.74
C GLN A 163 27.25 35.10 59.74
N THR A 164 26.12 35.69 60.10
CA THR A 164 25.20 36.35 59.18
C THR A 164 25.92 37.43 58.36
N GLN A 165 25.85 37.34 57.03
CA GLN A 165 25.97 38.52 56.18
C GLN A 165 24.79 38.54 55.19
N VAL A 166 23.78 39.32 55.56
CA VAL A 166 22.69 39.74 54.67
C VAL A 166 23.18 40.97 53.91
N ARG A 167 23.04 40.97 52.58
CA ARG A 167 22.79 42.16 51.77
C ARG A 167 21.57 41.88 50.87
N GLY A 168 20.43 42.49 51.20
CA GLY A 168 19.49 42.99 50.20
C GLY A 168 20.04 44.29 49.60
N CYS A 169 19.46 44.94 48.59
CA CYS A 169 18.17 44.83 47.91
C CYS A 169 18.44 44.89 46.37
N GLU A 170 17.51 44.81 45.42
CA GLU A 170 16.33 45.66 45.22
C GLU A 170 15.54 45.14 44.00
N GLY A 171 14.24 45.41 43.98
CA GLY A 171 13.45 45.48 42.75
C GLY A 171 12.60 46.74 42.80
N SER A 172 12.42 47.39 41.64
CA SER A 172 11.30 48.30 41.35
C SER A 172 11.34 48.72 39.88
N GLU A 173 10.17 48.59 39.24
CA GLU A 173 9.71 49.06 37.90
C GLU A 173 10.22 48.37 36.62
#